data_AF-A0A7X7K6Z0-F1
#
_entry.id   AF-A0A7X7K6Z0-F1
#
_cell.length_a   1.000
_cell.length_b   1.000
_cell.length_c   1.000
_cell.angle_alpha   90.00
_cell.angle_beta   90.00
_cell.angle_gamma   90.00
#
_symmetry.space_group_name_H-M   'P 1'
#
loop_
_entity.id
_entity.type
_entity.pdbx_description
1 polymer ?
#
loop_
_entity_poly.entity_id
_entity_poly.type
_entity_poly.pdbx_seq_one_letter_code
_entity_poly.pdbx_strand_id
1 'polypeptide(L)'
;MMDIGTLRAAALPPRLLATWHAYVQAIDDGLRRKALDLASGLLDELDAGPVADRERFAGWLTVTLFDRSEGWIGQFGGGMTPGPTGYRRSLDWALSTHPLVSRAVIPYVLAACEAEPRGRPVRWLYQCLLGQAWRLPPPDRERLEEAQARLCGPGADLGALLVLAGEHDPDARRWAVELELVGSAVMRVEHPVHGSSHAQEPI
;
A
#
# COMPACT_ATOMS: atom_id res chain seq x y z
N MET A 1 -14.82 -5.97 -5.40
CA MET A 1 -14.74 -4.67 -6.11
C MET A 1 -15.29 -3.53 -5.24
N MET A 2 -14.48 -2.51 -4.92
CA MET A 2 -14.96 -1.35 -4.17
C MET A 2 -15.93 -0.49 -4.97
N ASP A 3 -16.92 0.06 -4.26
CA ASP A 3 -17.88 1.02 -4.78
C ASP A 3 -17.73 2.40 -4.11
N ILE A 4 -18.43 3.38 -4.67
CA ILE A 4 -18.45 4.75 -4.14
C ILE A 4 -19.03 4.79 -2.72
N GLY A 5 -20.01 3.93 -2.40
CA GLY A 5 -20.63 3.87 -1.08
C GLY A 5 -19.62 3.52 0.02
N THR A 6 -18.77 2.54 -0.25
CA THR A 6 -17.70 2.10 0.65
C THR A 6 -16.69 3.22 0.88
N LEU A 7 -16.27 3.89 -0.19
CA LEU A 7 -15.34 5.02 -0.07
C LEU A 7 -15.98 6.17 0.71
N ARG A 8 -17.24 6.51 0.47
CA ARG A 8 -17.95 7.59 1.19
C ARG A 8 -18.14 7.30 2.69
N ALA A 9 -18.03 6.04 3.11
CA ALA A 9 -18.04 5.64 4.52
C ALA A 9 -16.68 5.78 5.22
N ALA A 10 -15.78 6.64 4.70
CA ALA A 10 -14.49 6.92 5.32
C ALA A 10 -14.65 7.34 6.79
N ALA A 11 -13.81 6.77 7.65
CA ALA A 11 -13.83 7.05 9.08
C ALA A 11 -13.14 8.39 9.41
N LEU A 12 -13.67 9.46 8.81
CA LEU A 12 -13.21 10.84 8.95
C LEU A 12 -14.16 11.63 9.87
N PRO A 13 -13.66 12.67 10.55
CA PRO A 13 -14.54 13.59 11.25
C PRO A 13 -15.47 14.32 10.25
N PRO A 14 -16.72 14.68 10.65
CA PRO A 14 -17.71 15.24 9.73
C PRO A 14 -17.23 16.45 8.92
N ARG A 15 -16.37 17.29 9.51
CA ARG A 15 -15.78 18.48 8.87
C ARG A 15 -14.94 18.15 7.61
N LEU A 16 -14.39 16.93 7.52
CA LEU A 16 -13.49 16.51 6.44
C LEU A 16 -14.17 15.66 5.36
N LEU A 17 -15.42 15.22 5.59
CA LEU A 17 -16.14 14.36 4.65
C LEU A 17 -16.35 15.04 3.29
N ALA A 18 -16.59 16.36 3.27
CA ALA A 18 -16.77 17.10 2.02
C ALA A 18 -15.50 17.04 1.14
N THR A 19 -14.33 17.28 1.74
CA THR A 19 -13.02 17.20 1.05
C THR A 19 -12.74 15.79 0.56
N TRP A 20 -13.03 14.77 1.37
CA TRP A 20 -12.89 13.38 0.97
C TRP A 20 -13.83 12.99 -0.18
N HIS A 21 -15.10 13.41 -0.15
CA HIS A 21 -16.03 13.15 -1.25
C HIS A 21 -15.58 13.84 -2.55
N ALA A 22 -15.08 15.07 -2.45
CA ALA A 22 -14.51 15.78 -3.59
C ALA A 22 -13.26 15.07 -4.14
N TYR A 23 -12.43 14.51 -3.27
CA TYR A 23 -11.27 13.70 -3.64
C TYR A 23 -11.68 12.44 -4.42
N VAL A 24 -12.63 11.66 -3.88
CA VAL A 24 -13.13 10.45 -4.53
C VAL A 24 -13.75 10.77 -5.89
N GLN A 25 -14.53 11.85 -5.98
CA GLN A 25 -15.10 12.29 -7.25
C GLN A 25 -14.01 12.68 -8.26
N ALA A 26 -12.97 13.41 -7.83
CA ALA A 26 -11.86 13.76 -8.70
C ALA A 26 -11.10 12.53 -9.23
N ILE A 27 -11.02 11.45 -8.45
CA ILE A 27 -10.47 10.17 -8.93
C ILE A 27 -11.38 9.54 -9.98
N ASP A 28 -12.70 9.46 -9.73
CA ASP A 28 -13.67 8.89 -10.67
C ASP A 28 -13.72 9.67 -12.00
N ASP A 29 -13.60 11.00 -11.93
CA ASP A 29 -13.53 11.89 -13.08
C ASP A 29 -12.16 11.85 -13.82
N GLY A 30 -11.16 11.13 -13.29
CA GLY A 30 -9.81 11.06 -13.87
C GLY A 30 -8.96 12.34 -13.68
N LEU A 31 -9.36 13.24 -12.77
CA LEU A 31 -8.72 14.53 -12.50
C LEU A 31 -7.52 14.40 -11.55
N ARG A 32 -6.43 13.77 -12.01
CA ARG A 32 -5.27 13.40 -11.19
C ARG A 32 -4.71 14.52 -10.31
N ARG A 33 -4.44 15.71 -10.88
CA ARG A 33 -3.82 16.83 -10.14
C ARG A 33 -4.73 17.32 -9.01
N LYS A 34 -6.01 17.57 -9.33
CA LYS A 34 -7.04 17.96 -8.36
C LYS A 34 -7.18 16.93 -7.23
N ALA A 35 -7.17 15.63 -7.57
CA ALA A 35 -7.23 14.58 -6.56
C ALA A 35 -6.01 14.60 -5.62
N LEU A 36 -4.79 14.80 -6.14
CA LEU A 36 -3.58 14.91 -5.31
C LEU A 36 -3.61 16.13 -4.38
N ASP A 37 -4.10 17.28 -4.88
CA ASP A 37 -4.23 18.50 -4.07
C ASP A 37 -5.25 18.30 -2.94
N LEU A 38 -6.41 17.70 -3.25
CA LEU A 38 -7.45 17.41 -2.25
C LEU A 38 -6.99 16.39 -1.20
N ALA A 39 -6.28 15.33 -1.61
CA ALA A 39 -5.73 14.35 -0.69
C ALA A 39 -4.69 14.97 0.25
N SER A 40 -3.84 15.85 -0.27
CA SER A 40 -2.81 16.52 0.54
C SER A 40 -3.44 17.47 1.55
N GLY A 41 -4.39 18.32 1.11
CA GLY A 41 -5.11 19.23 2.01
C GLY A 41 -5.91 18.49 3.09
N LEU A 42 -6.56 17.37 2.73
CA LEU A 42 -7.24 16.51 3.70
C LEU A 42 -6.29 16.00 4.79
N LEU A 43 -5.10 15.53 4.40
CA LEU A 43 -4.11 15.02 5.34
C LEU A 43 -3.52 16.14 6.20
N ASP A 44 -3.33 17.34 5.66
CA ASP A 44 -2.87 18.50 6.43
C ASP A 44 -3.90 18.88 7.50
N GLU A 45 -5.19 18.88 7.18
CA GLU A 45 -6.25 19.14 8.16
C GLU A 45 -6.38 18.01 9.20
N LEU A 46 -6.15 16.75 8.82
CA LEU A 46 -6.09 15.62 9.76
C LEU A 46 -4.90 15.75 10.72
N ASP A 47 -3.73 16.10 10.21
CA ASP A 47 -2.51 16.24 11.01
C ASP A 47 -2.56 17.44 11.97
N ALA A 48 -3.30 18.49 11.61
CA ALA A 48 -3.60 19.62 12.50
C ALA A 48 -4.68 19.30 13.55
N GLY A 49 -5.38 18.17 13.40
CA GLY A 49 -6.50 17.77 14.25
C GLY A 49 -6.12 16.83 15.41
N PRO A 50 -7.12 16.25 16.09
CA PRO A 50 -6.90 15.25 17.13
C PRO A 50 -6.22 13.98 16.59
N VAL A 51 -5.24 13.45 17.34
CA VAL A 51 -4.54 12.19 17.00
C VAL A 51 -5.52 11.03 16.79
N ALA A 52 -6.57 10.96 17.60
CA ALA A 52 -7.60 9.91 17.49
C ALA A 52 -8.39 9.95 16.15
N ASP A 53 -8.55 11.12 15.53
CA ASP A 53 -9.19 11.23 14.21
C ASP A 53 -8.27 10.64 13.13
N ARG A 54 -6.96 10.94 13.21
CA ARG A 54 -5.94 10.41 12.30
C ARG A 54 -5.80 8.90 12.42
N GLU A 55 -5.71 8.37 13.64
CA GLU A 55 -5.60 6.93 13.89
C GLU A 55 -6.82 6.18 13.36
N ARG A 56 -8.02 6.73 13.59
CA ARG A 56 -9.26 6.14 13.08
C ARG A 56 -9.30 6.12 11.56
N PHE A 57 -8.93 7.21 10.91
CA PHE A 57 -8.86 7.26 9.45
C PHE A 57 -7.80 6.31 8.90
N ALA A 58 -6.60 6.30 9.47
CA ALA A 58 -5.51 5.42 9.05
C ALA A 58 -5.85 3.94 9.22
N GLY A 59 -6.51 3.57 10.33
CA GLY A 59 -7.03 2.23 10.56
C GLY A 59 -8.09 1.84 9.53
N TRP A 60 -9.09 2.70 9.31
CA TRP A 60 -10.10 2.46 8.27
C TRP A 60 -9.48 2.31 6.88
N LEU A 61 -8.55 3.19 6.52
CA LEU A 61 -7.90 3.22 5.22
C LEU A 61 -7.07 1.95 5.01
N THR A 62 -6.25 1.56 5.99
CA THR A 62 -5.41 0.36 5.95
C THR A 62 -6.26 -0.90 5.77
N VAL A 63 -7.32 -1.06 6.58
CA VAL A 63 -8.24 -2.20 6.49
C VAL A 63 -8.95 -2.23 5.14
N THR A 64 -9.43 -1.09 4.67
CA THR A 64 -10.17 -1.02 3.40
C THR A 64 -9.24 -1.30 2.23
N LEU A 65 -8.01 -0.79 2.26
CA LEU A 65 -7.00 -1.01 1.22
C LEU A 65 -6.53 -2.47 1.18
N PHE A 66 -6.18 -3.08 2.31
CA PHE A 66 -5.49 -4.37 2.31
C PHE A 66 -6.37 -5.60 2.53
N ASP A 67 -7.56 -5.43 3.10
CA ASP A 67 -8.44 -6.56 3.41
C ASP A 67 -9.75 -6.56 2.63
N ARG A 68 -10.17 -5.40 2.10
CA ARG A 68 -11.47 -5.27 1.40
C ARG A 68 -11.33 -4.97 -0.08
N SER A 69 -10.26 -4.30 -0.47
CA SER A 69 -9.96 -3.98 -1.86
C SER A 69 -9.24 -5.14 -2.54
N GLU A 70 -9.58 -5.36 -3.81
CA GLU A 70 -8.87 -6.29 -4.69
C GLU A 70 -7.79 -5.56 -5.51
N GLY A 71 -7.79 -4.21 -5.49
CA GLY A 71 -6.95 -3.38 -6.33
C GLY A 71 -5.46 -3.44 -6.01
N TRP A 72 -5.07 -3.99 -4.86
CA TRP A 72 -3.66 -4.22 -4.49
C TRP A 72 -3.12 -5.57 -4.98
N ILE A 73 -4.00 -6.50 -5.38
CA ILE A 73 -3.64 -7.87 -5.82
C ILE A 73 -3.04 -7.89 -7.24
N GLY A 74 -3.13 -6.78 -7.98
CA GLY A 74 -2.54 -6.65 -9.31
C GLY A 74 -1.09 -6.17 -9.27
N GLN A 75 -0.14 -7.08 -9.53
CA GLN A 75 1.19 -6.70 -10.05
C GLN A 75 0.99 -5.67 -11.17
N PHE A 76 1.73 -4.56 -11.13
CA PHE A 76 1.72 -3.49 -12.13
C PHE A 76 0.43 -2.67 -12.20
N GLY A 77 0.34 -1.65 -11.35
CA GLY A 77 -0.34 -0.43 -11.78
C GLY A 77 -1.80 -0.60 -12.17
N GLY A 78 -2.53 -1.43 -11.41
CA GLY A 78 -3.98 -1.53 -11.32
C GLY A 78 -4.70 -1.56 -12.67
N GLY A 79 -5.10 -2.76 -13.07
CA GLY A 79 -5.85 -2.99 -14.30
C GLY A 79 -6.98 -1.97 -14.51
N MET A 80 -7.14 -1.55 -15.76
CA MET A 80 -8.24 -0.69 -16.12
C MET A 80 -9.53 -1.52 -16.17
N THR A 81 -10.55 -1.07 -15.45
CA THR A 81 -11.90 -1.64 -15.50
C THR A 81 -12.70 -1.00 -16.64
N PRO A 82 -13.49 -1.76 -17.41
CA PRO A 82 -14.42 -1.19 -18.37
C PRO A 82 -15.42 -0.26 -17.69
N GLY A 83 -15.65 0.91 -18.28
CA GLY A 83 -16.66 1.88 -17.86
C GLY A 83 -17.52 2.36 -19.04
N PRO A 84 -18.58 3.14 -18.78
CA PRO A 84 -19.55 3.55 -19.79
C PRO A 84 -18.94 4.37 -20.95
N THR A 85 -17.84 5.07 -20.68
CA THR A 85 -17.14 5.96 -21.63
C THR A 85 -15.75 5.44 -22.02
N GLY A 86 -15.41 4.21 -21.62
CA GLY A 86 -14.11 3.59 -21.88
C GLY A 86 -13.49 2.95 -20.65
N TYR A 87 -12.25 2.53 -20.79
CA TYR A 87 -11.47 1.96 -19.70
C TYR A 87 -11.13 3.03 -18.66
N ARG A 88 -11.40 2.74 -17.38
CA ARG A 88 -11.06 3.61 -16.24
C ARG A 88 -10.31 2.83 -15.17
N ARG A 89 -9.56 3.52 -14.33
CA ARG A 89 -8.95 2.89 -13.15
C ARG A 89 -10.04 2.42 -12.19
N SER A 90 -9.82 1.27 -11.54
CA SER A 90 -10.69 0.86 -10.43
C SER A 90 -10.73 1.94 -9.34
N LEU A 91 -11.88 2.16 -8.71
CA LEU A 91 -12.02 3.07 -7.57
C LEU A 91 -11.14 2.67 -6.39
N ASP A 92 -10.70 1.40 -6.35
CA ASP A 92 -9.69 0.91 -5.41
C ASP A 92 -8.42 1.79 -5.38
N TRP A 93 -8.09 2.45 -6.49
CA TRP A 93 -6.96 3.38 -6.58
C TRP A 93 -7.07 4.61 -5.70
N ALA A 94 -8.29 5.02 -5.33
CA ALA A 94 -8.50 6.12 -4.38
C ALA A 94 -7.91 5.79 -2.99
N LEU A 95 -7.67 4.52 -2.69
CA LEU A 95 -7.10 4.10 -1.41
C LEU A 95 -5.56 4.09 -1.43
N SER A 96 -4.94 4.03 -2.62
CA SER A 96 -3.51 3.76 -2.78
C SER A 96 -2.73 4.96 -3.34
N THR A 97 -3.26 6.18 -3.26
CA THR A 97 -2.50 7.35 -3.69
C THR A 97 -1.34 7.64 -2.74
N HIS A 98 -0.21 8.10 -3.29
CA HIS A 98 1.04 8.26 -2.56
C HIS A 98 0.90 9.00 -1.22
N PRO A 99 0.25 10.19 -1.14
CA PRO A 99 0.12 10.90 0.14
C PRO A 99 -0.62 10.09 1.21
N LEU A 100 -1.68 9.38 0.84
CA LEU A 100 -2.45 8.53 1.75
C LEU A 100 -1.61 7.35 2.26
N VAL A 101 -0.86 6.72 1.36
CA VAL A 101 -0.01 5.58 1.73
C VAL A 101 1.15 6.02 2.63
N SER A 102 1.89 7.04 2.23
CA SER A 102 3.08 7.54 2.93
C SER A 102 2.72 8.14 4.31
N ARG A 103 1.68 8.96 4.40
CA ARG A 103 1.36 9.70 5.63
C ARG A 103 0.39 8.99 6.58
N ALA A 104 -0.44 8.08 6.09
CA ALA A 104 -1.43 7.38 6.92
C ALA A 104 -1.17 5.87 7.02
N VAL A 105 -1.08 5.16 5.89
CA VAL A 105 -1.00 3.69 5.89
C VAL A 105 0.31 3.20 6.47
N ILE A 106 1.46 3.67 5.99
CA ILE A 106 2.77 3.17 6.42
C ILE A 106 3.01 3.41 7.91
N PRO A 107 2.83 4.63 8.46
CA PRO A 107 3.01 4.85 9.89
C PRO A 107 2.08 3.97 10.73
N TYR A 108 0.84 3.77 10.28
CA TYR A 108 -0.12 2.90 10.95
C TYR A 108 0.29 1.44 10.93
N VAL A 109 0.73 0.90 9.79
CA VAL A 109 1.20 -0.48 9.65
C VAL A 109 2.44 -0.72 10.52
N LEU A 110 3.40 0.20 10.51
CA LEU A 110 4.59 0.10 11.35
C LEU A 110 4.24 0.10 12.84
N ALA A 111 3.40 1.02 13.29
CA ALA A 111 2.93 1.06 14.68
C ALA A 111 2.14 -0.21 15.05
N ALA A 112 1.31 -0.73 14.14
CA ALA A 112 0.57 -1.97 14.34
C ALA A 112 1.51 -3.19 14.44
N CYS A 113 2.59 -3.24 13.66
CA CYS A 113 3.60 -4.30 13.77
C CYS A 113 4.40 -4.21 15.07
N GLU A 114 4.66 -3.01 15.58
CA GLU A 114 5.31 -2.82 16.89
C GLU A 114 4.41 -3.27 18.04
N ALA A 115 3.11 -2.96 17.97
CA ALA A 115 2.13 -3.37 18.98
C ALA A 115 1.80 -4.87 18.92
N GLU A 116 1.71 -5.43 17.73
CA GLU A 116 1.42 -6.84 17.48
C GLU A 116 2.30 -7.39 16.33
N PRO A 117 3.48 -7.96 16.64
CA PRO A 117 4.48 -8.37 15.66
C PRO A 117 4.17 -9.73 15.01
N ARG A 118 2.90 -9.98 14.67
CA ARG A 118 2.41 -11.23 14.08
C ARG A 118 1.07 -11.05 13.38
N GLY A 119 0.63 -12.05 12.64
CA GLY A 119 -0.70 -12.07 12.04
C GLY A 119 -0.95 -10.92 11.06
N ARG A 120 -2.11 -10.27 11.19
CA ARG A 120 -2.64 -9.30 10.22
C ARG A 120 -1.75 -8.06 10.01
N PRO A 121 -1.19 -7.40 11.04
CA PRO A 121 -0.23 -6.32 10.84
C PRO A 121 0.98 -6.70 9.98
N VAL A 122 1.56 -7.89 10.22
CA VAL A 122 2.71 -8.40 9.45
C VAL A 122 2.32 -8.71 8.00
N ARG A 123 1.09 -9.22 7.77
CA ARG A 123 0.55 -9.37 6.41
C ARG A 123 0.42 -8.02 5.69
N TRP A 124 -0.04 -6.97 6.38
CA TRP A 124 -0.10 -5.63 5.79
C TRP A 124 1.30 -5.09 5.45
N LEU A 125 2.31 -5.34 6.30
CA LEU A 125 3.69 -4.98 6.00
C LEU A 125 4.18 -5.67 4.71
N TYR A 126 3.90 -6.95 4.55
CA TYR A 126 4.15 -7.67 3.30
C TYR A 126 3.50 -6.98 2.09
N GLN A 127 2.22 -6.59 2.21
CA GLN A 127 1.48 -5.93 1.13
C GLN A 127 2.04 -4.53 0.81
N CYS A 128 2.49 -3.77 1.82
CA CYS A 128 3.21 -2.51 1.63
C CYS A 128 4.51 -2.70 0.84
N LEU A 129 5.32 -3.70 1.21
CA LEU A 129 6.61 -3.99 0.57
C LEU A 129 6.45 -4.52 -0.86
N LEU A 130 5.51 -5.45 -1.07
CA LEU A 130 5.23 -6.01 -2.40
C LEU A 130 4.65 -4.96 -3.35
N GLY A 131 3.66 -4.19 -2.88
CA GLY A 131 2.81 -3.38 -3.74
C GLY A 131 3.19 -1.91 -3.83
N GLN A 132 3.61 -1.29 -2.72
CA GLN A 132 3.77 0.16 -2.62
C GLN A 132 5.23 0.60 -2.61
N ALA A 133 6.17 -0.22 -2.08
CA ALA A 133 7.56 0.19 -1.84
C ALA A 133 8.28 0.83 -3.04
N TRP A 134 8.02 0.35 -4.26
CA TRP A 134 8.62 0.90 -5.48
C TRP A 134 8.11 2.30 -5.86
N ARG A 135 6.99 2.76 -5.28
CA ARG A 135 6.42 4.10 -5.47
C ARG A 135 6.75 5.06 -4.34
N LEU A 136 7.36 4.54 -3.27
CA LEU A 136 7.64 5.33 -2.08
C LEU A 136 8.96 6.10 -2.24
N PRO A 137 9.08 7.26 -1.59
CA PRO A 137 10.34 7.92 -1.37
C PRO A 137 11.28 6.99 -0.60
N PRO A 138 12.61 7.09 -0.81
CA PRO A 138 13.59 6.23 -0.14
C PRO A 138 13.40 6.12 1.38
N PRO A 139 13.11 7.20 2.14
CA PRO A 139 12.94 7.09 3.59
C PRO A 139 11.77 6.21 4.03
N ASP A 140 10.64 6.23 3.31
CA ASP A 140 9.48 5.40 3.66
C ASP A 140 9.72 3.94 3.32
N ARG A 141 10.47 3.69 2.24
CA ARG A 141 10.90 2.35 1.85
C ARG A 141 11.87 1.76 2.87
N GLU A 142 12.88 2.51 3.28
CA GLU A 142 13.87 2.09 4.28
C GLU A 142 13.19 1.69 5.59
N ARG A 143 12.21 2.47 6.07
CA ARG A 143 11.45 2.14 7.29
C ARG A 143 10.70 0.81 7.19
N LEU A 144 10.16 0.47 6.03
CA LEU A 144 9.48 -0.81 5.79
C LEU A 144 10.49 -1.98 5.74
N GLU A 145 11.62 -1.79 5.07
CA GLU A 145 12.70 -2.78 4.98
C GLU A 145 13.35 -3.05 6.36
N GLU A 146 13.53 -2.01 7.18
CA GLU A 146 13.98 -2.14 8.56
C GLU A 146 12.97 -2.91 9.42
N ALA A 147 11.68 -2.65 9.26
CA ALA A 147 10.64 -3.39 9.99
C ALA A 147 10.63 -4.88 9.59
N GLN A 148 10.81 -5.19 8.30
CA GLN A 148 10.99 -6.57 7.83
C GLN A 148 12.23 -7.20 8.45
N ALA A 149 13.37 -6.51 8.44
CA ALA A 149 14.61 -7.03 9.01
C ALA A 149 14.50 -7.29 10.52
N ARG A 150 13.76 -6.47 11.26
CA ARG A 150 13.48 -6.69 12.69
C ARG A 150 12.62 -7.93 12.95
N LEU A 151 11.64 -8.20 12.09
CA LEU A 151 10.69 -9.31 12.26
C LEU A 151 11.25 -10.65 11.77
N CYS A 152 11.93 -10.64 10.62
CA CYS A 152 12.35 -11.85 9.91
C CYS A 152 13.87 -12.07 9.86
N GLY A 153 14.65 -11.10 10.32
CA GLY A 153 16.11 -11.08 10.23
C GLY A 153 16.64 -10.35 8.98
N PRO A 154 17.91 -9.90 9.01
CA PRO A 154 18.51 -9.20 7.87
C PRO A 154 18.56 -10.08 6.62
N GLY A 155 18.16 -9.53 5.47
CA GLY A 155 18.21 -10.21 4.18
C GLY A 155 17.13 -11.27 3.96
N ALA A 156 16.14 -11.38 4.85
CA ALA A 156 14.97 -12.22 4.65
C ALA A 156 14.23 -11.80 3.37
N ASP A 157 13.73 -12.79 2.61
CA ASP A 157 12.84 -12.51 1.48
C ASP A 157 11.46 -12.04 1.97
N LEU A 158 10.64 -11.53 1.05
CA LEU A 158 9.29 -11.07 1.38
C LEU A 158 8.38 -12.21 1.87
N GLY A 159 8.61 -13.44 1.40
CA GLY A 159 7.83 -14.62 1.79
C GLY A 159 7.94 -14.94 3.29
N ALA A 160 9.08 -14.62 3.90
CA ALA A 160 9.27 -14.78 5.36
C ALA A 160 8.21 -14.04 6.19
N LEU A 161 7.74 -12.87 5.72
CA LEU A 161 6.66 -12.13 6.39
C LEU A 161 5.33 -12.88 6.33
N LEU A 162 5.02 -13.55 5.21
CA LEU A 162 3.80 -14.35 5.06
C LEU A 162 3.84 -15.60 5.94
N VAL A 163 5.00 -16.25 6.06
CA VAL A 163 5.18 -17.39 6.97
C VAL A 163 4.92 -16.96 8.41
N LEU A 164 5.57 -15.88 8.85
CA LEU A 164 5.39 -15.32 10.21
C LEU A 164 3.94 -14.90 10.47
N ALA A 165 3.32 -14.19 9.53
CA ALA A 165 1.92 -13.79 9.64
C ALA A 165 0.97 -15.01 9.65
N GLY A 166 1.26 -16.04 8.85
CA GLY A 166 0.43 -17.22 8.64
C GLY A 166 0.22 -18.11 9.87
N GLU A 167 1.03 -17.93 10.91
CA GLU A 167 0.79 -18.55 12.22
C GLU A 167 -0.54 -18.07 12.83
N HIS A 168 -0.95 -16.84 12.53
CA HIS A 168 -2.09 -16.15 13.15
C HIS A 168 -3.09 -15.51 12.18
N ASP A 169 -2.77 -15.44 10.89
CA ASP A 169 -3.62 -14.89 9.83
C ASP A 169 -3.84 -15.94 8.72
N PRO A 170 -5.08 -16.44 8.53
CA PRO A 170 -5.38 -17.48 7.52
C PRO A 170 -5.11 -17.04 6.08
N ASP A 171 -5.28 -15.75 5.75
CA ASP A 171 -4.99 -15.24 4.42
C ASP A 171 -3.48 -15.24 4.16
N ALA A 172 -2.67 -14.82 5.13
CA ALA A 172 -1.22 -14.91 5.04
C ALA A 172 -0.75 -16.36 4.84
N ARG A 173 -1.33 -17.30 5.59
CA ARG A 173 -1.02 -18.73 5.44
C ARG A 173 -1.32 -19.22 4.03
N ARG A 174 -2.49 -18.87 3.50
CA ARG A 174 -2.89 -19.24 2.15
C ARG A 174 -1.92 -18.65 1.10
N TRP A 175 -1.58 -17.37 1.23
CA TRP A 175 -0.63 -16.72 0.30
C TRP A 175 0.78 -17.28 0.40
N ALA A 176 1.24 -17.68 1.60
CA ALA A 176 2.53 -18.36 1.75
C ALA A 176 2.58 -19.67 0.96
N VAL A 177 1.52 -20.48 1.04
CA VAL A 177 1.39 -21.72 0.25
C VAL A 177 1.33 -21.43 -1.24
N GLU A 178 0.53 -20.45 -1.68
CA GLU A 178 0.46 -20.04 -3.08
C GLU A 178 1.84 -19.57 -3.60
N LEU A 179 2.58 -18.80 -2.81
CA LEU A 179 3.92 -18.33 -3.15
C LEU A 179 4.93 -19.48 -3.25
N GLU A 180 4.87 -20.47 -2.36
CA GLU A 180 5.71 -21.67 -2.44
C GLU A 180 5.43 -22.50 -3.71
N LEU A 181 4.15 -22.63 -4.07
CA LEU A 181 3.74 -23.32 -5.30
C LEU A 181 4.23 -22.59 -6.57
N VAL A 182 4.17 -21.24 -6.58
CA VAL A 182 4.69 -20.40 -7.67
C VAL A 182 6.22 -20.29 -7.62
N GLY A 183 6.83 -20.50 -6.46
CA GLY A 183 8.26 -20.47 -6.15
C GLY A 183 9.12 -21.53 -6.86
N SER A 184 8.53 -22.36 -7.72
CA SER A 184 9.24 -23.18 -8.71
C SER A 184 9.41 -22.51 -10.09
N ALA A 185 8.79 -21.35 -10.34
CA ALA A 185 8.69 -20.77 -11.69
C ALA A 185 9.12 -19.30 -11.85
N VAL A 186 9.08 -18.43 -10.81
CA VAL A 186 9.18 -16.95 -11.06
C VAL A 186 9.93 -16.13 -9.98
N MET A 187 11.05 -16.62 -9.44
CA MET A 187 11.89 -15.81 -8.51
C MET A 187 13.36 -15.74 -8.95
N ARG A 188 13.59 -15.32 -10.20
CA ARG A 188 14.84 -14.65 -10.61
C ARG A 188 14.49 -13.34 -11.30
N VAL A 189 14.00 -12.37 -10.53
CA VAL A 189 14.12 -10.97 -10.95
C VAL A 189 15.48 -10.51 -10.45
N GLU A 190 16.52 -10.80 -11.23
CA GLU A 190 17.82 -10.18 -11.02
C GLU A 190 17.67 -8.68 -11.28
N HIS A 191 17.86 -7.87 -10.24
CA HIS A 191 17.99 -6.44 -10.41
C HIS A 191 19.30 -6.16 -11.17
N PRO A 192 19.28 -5.42 -12.30
CA PRO A 192 20.52 -5.07 -12.97
C PRO A 192 21.32 -4.15 -12.06
N VAL A 193 22.43 -4.68 -11.52
CA VAL A 193 23.46 -3.87 -10.88
C VAL A 193 24.07 -3.00 -11.98
N HIS A 194 23.87 -1.69 -11.91
CA HIS A 194 24.64 -0.75 -12.71
C HIS A 194 26.11 -0.76 -12.27
N GLY A 195 26.84 -1.78 -12.72
CA GLY A 195 28.29 -1.81 -12.73
C GLY A 195 28.79 -1.27 -14.06
N SER A 196 28.85 0.06 -14.20
CA SER A 196 29.62 0.69 -15.27
C SER A 196 31.11 0.48 -15.00
N SER A 197 31.65 -0.64 -15.47
CA SER A 197 33.08 -0.81 -15.71
C SER A 197 33.32 -0.52 -17.20
N HIS A 198 33.77 0.70 -17.49
CA HIS A 198 34.38 1.00 -18.78
C HIS A 198 35.75 0.32 -18.82
N ALA A 199 35.83 -0.84 -19.46
CA ALA A 199 37.08 -1.35 -19.99
C ALA A 199 37.44 -0.51 -21.23
N GLN A 200 38.57 0.18 -21.15
CA GLN A 200 39.24 0.83 -22.27
C GLN A 200 39.72 -0.24 -23.26
N GLU A 201 39.43 -0.06 -24.54
CA GLU A 201 40.20 -0.68 -25.63
C GLU A 201 41.08 0.40 -26.29
N PRO A 202 42.35 0.09 -26.59
CA PRO A 202 43.34 1.07 -27.05
C PRO A 202 43.27 1.30 -28.57
N ILE A 203 43.68 2.50 -29.00
CA ILE A 203 44.17 2.79 -30.35
C ILE A 203 45.70 2.76 -30.31
#